data_AF-A0A316YZ84-F1
#
_entry.id   AF-A0A316YZ84-F1
#
_cell.length_a   1.000
_cell.length_b   1.000
_cell.length_c   1.000
_cell.angle_alpha   90.00
_cell.angle_beta   90.00
_cell.angle_gamma   90.00
#
_symmetry.space_group_name_H-M   'P 1'
#
loop_
_entity.id
_entity.type
_entity.pdbx_description
1 polymer ?
#
loop_
_entity_poly.entity_id
_entity_poly.type
_entity_poly.pdbx_seq_one_letter_code
_entity_poly.pdbx_strand_id
1 'polypeptide(L)' 'MDEIRRAFALFDDDGTGRISLRNLKRVAKELGEGLDEEELQAMIDEFDLDQDGEISEQEFIQIMMDDS' A
#
# COMPACT_ATOMS: atom_id res chain seq x y z
N MET A 1 -4.19 11.06 -11.22
CA MET A 1 -3.98 11.71 -9.91
C MET A 1 -5.16 11.51 -8.98
N ASP A 2 -6.39 11.92 -9.33
CA ASP A 2 -7.55 11.71 -8.44
C ASP A 2 -7.88 10.24 -8.18
N GLU A 3 -7.74 9.35 -9.17
CA GLU A 3 -7.94 7.92 -8.96
C GLU A 3 -6.87 7.29 -8.05
N ILE A 4 -5.60 7.69 -8.22
CA ILE A 4 -4.49 7.21 -7.38
C ILE A 4 -4.71 7.63 -5.92
N ARG A 5 -5.12 8.88 -5.68
CA ARG A 5 -5.46 9.34 -4.33
C ARG A 5 -6.66 8.64 -3.72
N ARG A 6 -7.67 8.32 -4.53
CA ARG A 6 -8.83 7.53 -4.07
C ARG A 6 -8.42 6.10 -3.74
N ALA A 7 -7.54 5.50 -4.52
CA ALA A 7 -6.97 4.19 -4.24
C ALA A 7 -6.17 4.24 -2.94
N PHE A 8 -5.27 5.22 -2.77
CA PHE A 8 -4.52 5.41 -1.54
C PHE A 8 -5.43 5.50 -0.31
N ALA A 9 -6.48 6.33 -0.36
CA ALA A 9 -7.45 6.46 0.72
C ALA A 9 -8.27 5.18 0.97
N LEU A 10 -8.37 4.27 0.00
CA LEU A 10 -8.99 2.96 0.17
C LEU A 10 -8.07 2.00 0.92
N PHE A 11 -6.75 2.15 0.80
CA PHE A 11 -5.78 1.39 1.60
C PHE A 11 -5.65 1.97 3.02
N ASP A 12 -5.35 3.27 3.16
CA ASP A 12 -5.18 4.02 4.43
C ASP A 12 -6.50 4.32 5.16
N ASP A 13 -7.21 3.26 5.58
CA ASP A 13 -8.49 3.32 6.31
C ASP A 13 -8.41 4.03 7.66
N ASP A 14 -7.26 4.01 8.32
CA ASP A 14 -7.04 4.70 9.60
C ASP A 14 -6.53 6.15 9.45
N GLY A 15 -6.33 6.63 8.22
CA GLY A 15 -6.03 8.03 7.92
C GLY A 15 -4.69 8.51 8.49
N THR A 16 -3.70 7.62 8.49
CA THR A 16 -2.34 7.89 8.99
C THR A 16 -1.51 8.70 7.99
N GLY A 17 -1.94 8.74 6.73
CA GLY A 17 -1.17 9.26 5.61
C GLY A 17 -0.14 8.26 5.08
N ARG A 18 -0.20 7.00 5.52
CA ARG A 18 0.70 5.90 5.15
C ARG A 18 -0.09 4.59 5.02
N ILE A 19 0.44 3.64 4.25
CA ILE A 19 -0.13 2.30 4.11
C ILE A 19 0.77 1.34 4.89
N SER A 20 0.26 0.87 6.02
CA SER A 20 0.93 -0.14 6.84
C SER A 20 0.62 -1.57 6.34
N LEU A 21 1.37 -2.54 6.85
CA LEU A 21 1.09 -3.98 6.66
C LEU A 21 -0.34 -4.35 7.05
N ARG A 22 -0.88 -3.71 8.09
CA ARG A 22 -2.27 -3.92 8.53
C ARG A 22 -3.27 -3.45 7.48
N ASN A 23 -3.01 -2.31 6.84
CA ASN A 23 -3.86 -1.76 5.79
C ASN A 23 -3.88 -2.71 4.57
N LEU A 24 -2.69 -3.15 4.11
CA LEU A 24 -2.57 -4.11 3.02
C LEU A 24 -3.25 -5.44 3.32
N LYS A 25 -3.04 -6.00 4.52
CA LYS A 25 -3.68 -7.25 4.96
C LYS A 25 -5.20 -7.17 4.98
N ARG A 26 -5.76 -6.02 5.37
CA ARG A 26 -7.21 -5.79 5.31
C ARG A 26 -7.71 -5.83 3.87
N VAL A 27 -7.06 -5.08 2.98
CA VAL A 27 -7.47 -4.99 1.57
C VAL A 27 -7.33 -6.34 0.86
N ALA A 28 -6.21 -7.06 1.05
CA ALA A 28 -6.03 -8.40 0.51
C ALA A 28 -7.17 -9.34 0.94
N LYS A 29 -7.54 -9.32 2.23
CA LYS A 29 -8.66 -10.09 2.76
C LYS A 29 -10.01 -9.68 2.16
N GLU A 30 -10.25 -8.39 1.92
CA GLU A 30 -11.48 -7.89 1.29
C GLU A 30 -11.59 -8.31 -0.18
N LEU A 31 -10.46 -8.38 -0.89
CA LEU A 31 -10.39 -8.86 -2.27
C LEU A 31 -10.46 -10.39 -2.38
N GLY A 32 -10.33 -11.10 -1.26
CA GLY A 32 -10.25 -12.56 -1.23
C GLY A 32 -8.90 -13.11 -1.71
N GLU A 33 -7.87 -12.25 -1.76
CA GLU A 33 -6.49 -12.61 -2.04
C GLU A 33 -5.93 -13.38 -0.84
N GLY A 34 -5.38 -14.56 -1.08
CA GLY A 34 -4.84 -15.45 -0.06
C GLY A 34 -3.40 -15.14 0.34
N LEU A 35 -3.00 -13.87 0.32
CA LEU A 35 -1.63 -13.45 0.58
C LEU A 35 -1.30 -13.64 2.06
N ASP A 36 -0.14 -14.24 2.32
CA ASP A 36 0.40 -14.35 3.68
C ASP A 36 1.14 -13.09 4.12
N GLU A 37 1.58 -13.08 5.38
CA GLU A 37 2.23 -11.90 5.96
C GLU A 37 3.62 -11.63 5.36
N GLU A 38 4.31 -12.68 4.89
CA GLU A 38 5.63 -12.55 4.26
C GLU A 38 5.49 -11.95 2.86
N GLU A 39 4.48 -12.36 2.10
CA GLU A 39 4.15 -11.78 0.79
C GLU A 39 3.76 -10.31 0.91
N LEU A 40 2.91 -9.96 1.88
CA LEU A 40 2.51 -8.57 2.12
C LEU A 40 3.67 -7.70 2.59
N GLN A 41 4.58 -8.27 3.41
CA GLN A 41 5.78 -7.55 3.84
C GLN A 41 6.73 -7.34 2.67
N ALA A 42 6.92 -8.34 1.80
CA ALA A 42 7.73 -8.20 0.61
C ALA A 42 7.20 -7.10 -0.33
N MET A 43 5.88 -6.94 -0.43
CA MET A 43 5.29 -5.82 -1.17
C MET A 43 5.65 -4.47 -0.55
N ILE A 44 5.63 -4.33 0.78
CA ILE A 44 6.06 -3.09 1.42
C ILE A 44 7.53 -2.85 1.13
N ASP A 45 8.38 -3.84 1.36
CA ASP A 45 9.83 -3.70 1.22
C ASP A 45 10.26 -3.36 -0.22
N GLU A 46 9.48 -3.74 -1.22
CA GLU A 46 9.73 -3.41 -2.64
C GLU A 46 9.50 -1.93 -2.94
N PHE A 47 8.58 -1.28 -2.22
CA PHE A 47 8.11 0.09 -2.52
C PHE A 47 8.42 1.12 -1.43
N ASP A 48 8.84 0.69 -0.26
CA ASP A 48 9.33 1.50 0.85
C ASP A 48 10.74 2.00 0.54
N LEU A 49 10.82 3.21 -0.03
CA LEU A 49 12.06 3.82 -0.48
C LEU A 49 12.83 4.46 0.67
N ASP A 50 12.12 4.93 1.69
CA ASP A 50 12.72 5.56 2.86
C ASP A 50 13.01 4.58 4.03
N GLN A 51 12.55 3.34 3.90
CA GLN A 51 12.75 2.21 4.82
C GLN A 51 12.13 2.45 6.20
N ASP A 52 10.97 3.13 6.25
CA ASP A 52 10.23 3.37 7.50
C ASP A 52 9.23 2.27 7.86
N GLY A 53 9.07 1.28 6.98
CA GLY A 53 8.22 0.10 7.15
C GLY A 53 6.77 0.33 6.69
N GLU A 54 6.48 1.46 6.05
CA GLU A 54 5.16 1.82 5.53
C GLU A 54 5.28 2.48 4.15
N ILE A 55 4.20 2.48 3.36
CA ILE A 55 4.21 3.14 2.04
C ILE A 55 3.53 4.51 2.18
N SER A 56 4.26 5.59 1.93
CA SER A 56 3.73 6.95 1.89
C SER A 56 2.88 7.22 0.63
N GLU A 57 2.07 8.29 0.64
CA GLU A 57 1.31 8.72 -0.56
C GLU A 57 2.25 8.95 -1.77
N GLN A 58 3.46 9.46 -1.53
CA GLN A 58 4.42 9.75 -2.59
C GLN A 58 4.97 8.47 -3.21
N GLU A 59 5.36 7.50 -2.39
CA GLU A 59 5.80 6.18 -2.85
C GLU A 59 4.67 5.48 -3.60
N PHE A 60 3.45 5.48 -3.05
CA PHE A 60 2.29 4.89 -3.72
C PHE A 60 1.99 5.50 -5.09
N ILE A 61 2.13 6.82 -5.23
CA ILE A 61 2.00 7.51 -6.52
C ILE A 61 3.10 7.06 -7.49
N GLN A 62 4.35 6.92 -7.01
CA GLN A 62 5.44 6.43 -7.85
C GLN A 62 5.15 5.02 -8.36
N ILE A 63 4.69 4.10 -7.51
CA ILE A 63 4.30 2.73 -7.90
C ILE A 63 3.28 2.78 -9.04
N MET A 64 2.17 3.48 -8.83
CA MET A 64 1.05 3.51 -9.77
C MET A 64 1.39 4.24 -11.08
N MET A 65 2.43 5.07 -11.09
CA MET A 65 2.92 5.76 -12.28
C MET A 65 4.01 4.99 -13.03
N ASP A 66 4.80 4.16 -12.35
CA ASP A 66 5.84 3.33 -12.98
C ASP A 66 5.24 2.10 -13.69
N ASP A 67 4.06 1.62 -13.25
CA ASP A 67 3.25 0.59 -13.92
C ASP A 67 2.49 1.07 -15.18
N SER A 68 2.67 2.33 -15.61
CA SER A 68 1.95 2.99 -16.74
C SER A 68 2.75 3.12 -18.03
#